data_AF-A0A1W2CP25-F1
#
_entry.id   AF-A0A1W2CP25-F1
#
_cell.length_a   1.000
_cell.length_b   1.000
_cell.length_c   1.000
_cell.angle_alpha   90.00
_cell.angle_beta   90.00
_cell.angle_gamma   90.00
#
_symmetry.space_group_name_H-M   'P 1'
#
loop_
_entity.id
_entity.type
_entity.pdbx_description
1 polymer ?
#
loop_
_entity_poly.entity_id
_entity_poly.type
_entity_poly.pdbx_seq_one_letter_code
_entity_poly.pdbx_strand_id
1 'polypeptide(L)'
;MIAWRRLLGLWDTDQTGVKGMVCLAEVVDQARRDWLYAQNYYNTVTDPDLIDYAVFLTKAYERRYIYLLRKARQEGARCPSGINMAQITEAGTIRRAF
;
A
#
# COMPACT_ATOMS: atom_id res chain seq x y z
N MET A 1 -28.62 7.11 -12.44
CA MET A 1 -28.04 8.21 -13.24
C MET A 1 -26.52 8.22 -13.07
N ILE A 2 -25.81 7.51 -13.97
CA ILE A 2 -24.35 7.27 -13.90
C ILE A 2 -23.57 8.24 -14.82
N ALA A 3 -24.27 9.02 -15.64
CA ALA A 3 -23.68 9.91 -16.65
C ALA A 3 -22.82 11.05 -16.06
N TRP A 4 -23.16 11.53 -14.87
CA TRP A 4 -22.45 12.65 -14.23
C TRP A 4 -21.05 12.29 -13.69
N ARG A 5 -20.71 11.00 -13.61
CA ARG A 5 -19.38 10.56 -13.13
C ARG A 5 -18.28 10.67 -14.19
N ARG A 6 -18.61 10.62 -15.49
CA ARG A 6 -17.62 10.74 -16.58
C ARG A 6 -17.24 12.19 -16.90
N LEU A 7 -18.12 13.14 -16.60
CA LEU A 7 -17.99 14.54 -17.03
C LEU A 7 -17.01 15.34 -16.14
N LEU A 8 -16.80 14.92 -14.89
CA LEU A 8 -15.95 15.62 -13.94
C LEU A 8 -14.46 15.28 -14.05
N GLY A 9 -14.05 14.33 -14.91
CA GLY A 9 -12.65 13.88 -15.01
C GLY A 9 -12.04 13.48 -13.65
N LEU A 10 -12.92 13.19 -12.69
CA LEU A 10 -12.58 13.00 -11.29
C LEU A 10 -12.26 11.52 -11.13
N TRP A 11 -11.02 11.18 -11.51
CA TRP A 11 -10.40 9.87 -11.33
C TRP A 11 -11.20 8.73 -11.96
N ASP A 12 -10.77 8.31 -13.16
CA ASP A 12 -10.39 6.90 -13.34
C ASP A 12 -8.86 6.89 -13.49
N THR A 13 -8.14 7.30 -12.44
CA THR A 13 -6.74 6.88 -12.33
C THR A 13 -6.78 5.41 -11.93
N ASP A 14 -7.00 4.57 -12.93
CA ASP A 14 -6.40 3.25 -12.94
C ASP A 14 -4.94 3.48 -12.52
N GLN A 15 -4.59 3.04 -11.32
CA GLN A 15 -3.19 2.89 -10.96
C GLN A 15 -2.69 1.74 -11.81
N THR A 16 -2.29 2.12 -13.01
CA THR A 16 -1.47 1.39 -13.96
C THR A 16 -0.42 0.56 -13.22
N GLY A 17 -0.53 -0.76 -13.36
CA GLY A 17 0.59 -1.49 -13.95
C GLY A 17 1.89 -1.58 -13.15
N VAL A 18 1.85 -1.71 -11.82
CA VAL A 18 2.83 -2.53 -11.07
C VAL A 18 2.09 -3.21 -9.92
N LYS A 19 1.26 -4.21 -10.22
CA LYS A 19 0.89 -5.19 -9.19
C LYS A 19 2.05 -6.16 -9.00
N GLY A 20 3.21 -5.61 -8.60
CA GLY A 20 4.13 -6.37 -7.77
C GLY A 20 3.29 -6.89 -6.61
N MET A 21 3.46 -8.15 -6.26
CA MET A 21 2.62 -8.82 -5.26
C MET A 21 2.90 -8.19 -3.89
N VAL A 22 2.29 -7.03 -3.61
CA VAL A 22 2.53 -6.26 -2.39
C VAL A 22 2.00 -7.09 -1.24
N CYS A 23 2.88 -7.41 -0.29
CA CYS A 23 2.45 -8.18 0.85
C CYS A 23 1.59 -7.30 1.78
N LEU A 24 0.59 -7.91 2.41
CA LEU A 24 -0.20 -7.26 3.45
C LEU A 24 0.67 -6.63 4.55
N ALA A 25 1.83 -7.21 4.86
CA ALA A 25 2.81 -6.64 5.78
C ALA A 25 3.36 -5.28 5.30
N GLU A 26 3.67 -5.15 4.01
CA GLU A 26 4.16 -3.90 3.42
C GLU A 26 3.06 -2.83 3.42
N VAL A 27 1.81 -3.23 3.17
CA VAL A 27 0.66 -2.32 3.23
C VAL A 27 0.42 -1.82 4.66
N VAL A 28 0.56 -2.69 5.67
CA VAL A 28 0.46 -2.33 7.08
C VAL A 28 1.57 -1.34 7.47
N ASP A 29 2.81 -1.61 7.04
CA ASP A 29 3.95 -0.74 7.36
C ASP A 29 3.85 0.62 6.65
N GLN A 30 3.31 0.65 5.43
CA GLN A 30 2.98 1.91 4.76
C GLN A 30 1.91 2.69 5.53
N ALA A 31 0.84 2.03 5.97
CA ALA A 31 -0.21 2.71 6.74
C ALA A 31 0.32 3.26 8.08
N ARG A 32 1.30 2.58 8.70
CA ARG A 32 2.00 3.08 9.90
C ARG A 32 2.79 4.35 9.58
N ARG A 33 3.54 4.38 8.47
CA ARG A 33 4.27 5.58 8.02
C ARG A 33 3.32 6.74 7.73
N ASP A 34 2.21 6.48 7.04
CA ASP A 34 1.19 7.49 6.74
C ASP A 34 0.63 8.11 8.04
N TRP A 35 0.40 7.27 9.05
CA TRP A 35 -0.08 7.76 10.36
C TRP A 35 0.96 8.61 11.09
N LEU A 36 2.22 8.20 11.11
CA LEU A 36 3.32 9.00 11.69
C LEU A 36 3.49 10.34 10.95
N TYR A 37 3.37 10.33 9.63
CA TYR A 37 3.40 11.55 8.83
C TYR A 37 2.26 12.50 9.22
N ALA A 38 1.05 11.99 9.38
CA ALA A 38 -0.10 12.81 9.78
C ALA A 38 0.05 13.39 11.20
N GLN A 39 0.60 12.62 12.14
CA GLN A 39 0.94 13.13 13.47
C GLN A 39 1.97 14.25 13.40
N ASN A 40 3.02 14.09 12.58
CA ASN A 40 3.99 15.14 12.36
C ASN A 40 3.36 16.38 11.72
N TYR A 41 2.53 16.19 10.69
CA TYR A 41 1.80 17.29 10.04
C TYR A 41 0.96 18.07 11.05
N TYR A 42 0.17 17.39 11.88
CA TYR A 42 -0.62 18.01 12.95
C TYR A 42 0.23 18.81 13.94
N ASN A 43 1.43 18.33 14.28
CA ASN A 43 2.33 19.05 15.19
C ASN A 43 3.01 20.27 14.54
N THR A 44 3.10 20.30 13.22
CA THR A 44 3.80 21.36 12.46
C THR A 44 2.88 22.40 11.84
N VAL A 45 1.59 22.10 11.69
CA VAL A 45 0.63 23.02 11.07
C VAL A 45 0.38 24.21 12.00
N THR A 46 0.53 25.41 11.43
CA THR A 46 0.30 26.68 12.14
C THR A 46 -0.90 27.44 11.61
N ASP A 47 -1.37 27.07 10.42
CA ASP A 47 -2.54 27.67 9.78
C ASP A 47 -3.83 27.15 10.47
N PRO A 48 -4.62 28.04 11.11
CA PRO A 48 -5.85 27.66 11.80
C PRO A 48 -6.86 26.94 10.90
N ASP A 49 -6.94 27.30 9.61
CA ASP A 49 -7.91 26.72 8.67
C ASP A 49 -7.55 25.28 8.28
N LEU A 50 -6.32 24.85 8.56
CA LEU A 50 -5.82 23.51 8.26
C LEU A 50 -5.78 22.59 9.48
N ILE A 51 -6.07 23.08 10.69
CA ILE A 51 -6.04 22.28 11.92
C ILE A 51 -7.07 21.16 11.85
N ASP A 52 -8.31 21.48 11.47
CA ASP A 52 -9.37 20.48 11.34
C ASP A 52 -9.04 19.41 10.29
N TYR A 53 -8.41 19.83 9.18
CA TYR A 53 -7.90 18.91 8.17
C TYR A 53 -6.82 17.99 8.75
N ALA A 54 -5.86 18.52 9.51
CA ALA A 54 -4.80 17.73 10.14
C ALA A 54 -5.35 16.71 11.17
N VAL A 55 -6.37 17.10 11.93
CA VAL A 55 -7.08 16.20 12.86
C VAL A 55 -7.77 15.08 12.09
N PHE A 56 -8.54 15.44 11.05
CA PHE A 56 -9.24 14.47 10.21
C PHE A 56 -8.26 13.47 9.57
N LEU A 57 -7.18 13.98 8.99
CA LEU A 57 -6.12 13.19 8.34
C LEU A 57 -5.53 12.17 9.32
N THR A 58 -5.16 12.62 10.52
CA THR A 58 -4.60 11.77 11.57
C THR A 58 -5.57 10.65 11.94
N LYS A 59 -6.85 10.96 12.11
CA LYS A 59 -7.89 9.96 12.43
C LYS A 59 -8.15 8.98 11.29
N ALA A 60 -8.12 9.44 10.05
CA ALA A 60 -8.29 8.59 8.89
C ALA A 60 -7.16 7.54 8.78
N TYR A 61 -5.90 7.96 8.94
CA TYR A 61 -4.77 7.04 8.88
C TYR A 61 -4.70 6.10 10.09
N GLU A 62 -5.03 6.58 11.29
CA GLU A 62 -5.16 5.74 12.48
C GLU A 62 -6.16 4.60 12.26
N ARG A 63 -7.37 4.94 11.77
CA ARG A 63 -8.42 3.95 11.47
C ARG A 63 -7.98 2.95 10.41
N ARG A 64 -7.33 3.43 9.33
CA ARG A 64 -6.81 2.57 8.26
C ARG A 64 -5.76 1.60 8.79
N TYR A 65 -4.80 2.07 9.59
CA TYR A 65 -3.76 1.24 10.18
C TYR A 65 -4.33 0.16 11.10
N ILE A 66 -5.25 0.52 12.02
CA ILE A 66 -5.92 -0.43 12.92
C ILE A 66 -6.71 -1.49 12.13
N TYR A 67 -7.43 -1.07 11.09
CA TYR A 67 -8.15 -2.01 10.22
C TYR A 67 -7.19 -3.00 9.56
N LEU A 68 -6.08 -2.52 8.99
CA LEU A 68 -5.10 -3.37 8.32
C LEU A 68 -4.41 -4.34 9.28
N LEU A 69 -4.13 -3.93 10.52
CA LEU A 69 -3.63 -4.83 11.56
C LEU A 69 -4.62 -5.96 11.88
N ARG A 70 -5.91 -5.64 12.01
CA ARG A 70 -6.96 -6.64 12.23
C ARG A 70 -7.06 -7.60 11.05
N LYS A 71 -7.01 -7.07 9.83
CA LYS A 71 -7.02 -7.86 8.60
C LYS A 71 -5.81 -8.80 8.51
N ALA A 72 -4.61 -8.31 8.83
CA ALA A 72 -3.39 -9.11 8.83
C ALA A 72 -3.41 -10.28 9.83
N ARG A 73 -4.04 -10.06 11.00
CA ARG A 73 -4.25 -11.14 11.98
C ARG A 73 -5.25 -12.19 11.50
N GLN A 74 -6.30 -11.78 10.78
CA GLN A 74 -7.33 -12.69 10.26
C GLN A 74 -6.82 -13.51 9.07
N GLU A 75 -6.06 -12.90 8.17
CA GLU A 75 -5.57 -13.54 6.94
C GLU A 75 -4.24 -14.29 7.15
N GLY A 76 -3.64 -14.18 8.34
CA GLY A 76 -2.42 -14.88 8.72
C GLY A 76 -1.24 -14.53 7.82
N ALA A 77 -0.84 -13.26 7.77
CA ALA A 77 0.39 -12.75 7.13
C ALA A 77 0.93 -13.57 5.93
N ARG A 78 0.06 -13.94 4.97
CA ARG A 78 0.49 -14.67 3.78
C ARG A 78 1.16 -13.68 2.83
N CYS A 79 2.43 -13.43 3.03
CA CYS A 79 3.29 -13.05 1.90
C CYS A 79 3.65 -14.36 1.19
N PRO A 80 3.32 -14.55 -0.09
CA PRO A 80 3.98 -15.60 -0.85
C PRO A 80 5.44 -15.16 -0.99
N SER A 81 6.33 -15.69 -0.15
CA SER A 81 7.77 -15.60 -0.33
C SER A 81 8.15 -16.46 -1.53
N GLY A 82 7.89 -15.93 -2.72
CA GLY A 82 8.02 -16.62 -3.99
C GLY A 82 9.22 -16.13 -4.78
N ILE A 83 10.43 -16.23 -4.22
CA ILE A 83 11.63 -16.47 -5.02
C ILE A 83 12.34 -17.66 -4.39
N ASN A 84 11.97 -18.85 -4.85
CA ASN A 84 12.71 -20.06 -4.53
C ASN A 84 13.95 -20.08 -5.44
N MET A 85 15.08 -19.61 -4.91
CA MET A 85 16.38 -19.55 -5.59
C MET A 85 16.87 -20.92 -6.11
N ALA A 86 16.22 -22.02 -5.69
CA ALA A 86 16.56 -23.39 -6.08
C ALA A 86 16.14 -23.78 -7.51
N GLN A 87 15.34 -22.97 -8.22
CA GLN A 87 14.90 -23.28 -9.59
C GLN A 87 15.80 -22.66 -10.68
N ILE A 88 16.77 -21.81 -10.33
CA ILE A 88 17.69 -21.19 -11.30
C ILE A 88 18.86 -22.13 -11.66
N THR A 89 19.16 -23.12 -10.82
CA THR A 89 20.25 -24.09 -11.05
C THR A 89 19.89 -25.26 -11.98
N GLU A 90 18.64 -25.36 -12.43
CA GLU A 90 18.20 -26.49 -13.29
C GLU A 90 17.94 -26.11 -14.76
N ALA A 91 18.22 -24.86 -15.16
CA ALA A 91 18.26 -24.48 -16.57
C ALA A 91 19.58 -24.92 -17.23
N GLY A 92 19.72 -26.23 -17.40
CA GLY A 92 20.24 -26.78 -18.65
C GLY A 92 21.72 -26.56 -18.93
N THR A 93 22.56 -27.27 -18.19
CA THR A 93 23.69 -27.99 -18.78
C THR A 93 23.25 -28.67 -20.09
N ILE A 94 23.58 -28.09 -21.25
CA ILE A 94 23.61 -28.83 -22.51
C ILE A 94 25.04 -28.84 -23.04
N ARG A 95 25.58 -30.05 -22.99
CA ARG A 95 26.78 -30.53 -23.66
C ARG A 95 26.73 -30.25 -25.17
N ARG A 96 27.85 -29.79 -25.71
CA ARG A 96 28.39 -30.14 -27.04
C ARG A 96 29.91 -30.02 -26.89
N ALA A 97 30.71 -31.10 -26.85
CA ALA A 97 30.99 -32.00 -27.97
C ALA A 97 31.16 -31.20 -29.27
N PHE A 98 32.32 -30.54 -29.41
CA PHE A 98 33.34 -30.73 -30.44
C PHE A 98 34.57 -29.90 -30.06
#